data_AF-A0A3B0WP60-F1
#
_entry.id   AF-A0A3B0WP60-F1
#
_cell.length_a   1.000
_cell.length_b   1.000
_cell.length_c   1.000
_cell.angle_alpha   90.00
_cell.angle_beta   90.00
_cell.angle_gamma   90.00
#
_symmetry.space_group_name_H-M   'P 1'
#
loop_
_entity.id
_entity.type
_entity.pdbx_description
1 polymer ?
#
loop_
_entity_poly.entity_id
_entity_poly.type
_entity_poly.pdbx_seq_one_letter_code
_entity_poly.pdbx_strand_id
1 'polypeptide(L)'
;MSDKRVHKNALNVVIYWHMHQPEYRDLRNGEYHLPWTYLHTIKDYVDMASHLENCEGAKAVVNFAPVLLEQIDDYAQQLKGFLLKGKALRDPLLDALATPVLLLDNERRMIIIKSCLRANKKRLIDRFQNFKMLAEIAESTLSKPDTLSYYAEQFFVDLLVWYHLAWIAETVRRK
;
A
#
# COMPACT_ATOMS: atom_id res chain seq x y z
N MET A 1 10.24 -35.32 -49.22
CA MET A 1 9.14 -35.19 -48.25
C MET A 1 9.28 -33.82 -47.60
N SER A 2 8.45 -32.87 -48.01
CA SER A 2 8.49 -31.48 -47.52
C SER A 2 7.72 -31.41 -46.21
N ASP A 3 8.45 -31.15 -45.12
CA ASP A 3 7.90 -30.97 -43.79
C ASP A 3 7.11 -29.65 -43.74
N LYS A 4 5.79 -29.74 -43.98
CA LYS A 4 4.88 -28.59 -43.88
C LYS A 4 4.74 -28.24 -42.41
N ARG A 5 5.54 -27.28 -41.93
CA ARG A 5 5.28 -26.60 -40.66
C ARG A 5 3.85 -26.06 -40.69
N VAL A 6 2.99 -26.70 -39.89
CA VAL A 6 1.64 -26.21 -39.64
C VAL A 6 1.80 -24.87 -38.92
N HIS A 7 1.65 -23.77 -39.65
CA HIS A 7 1.50 -22.45 -39.06
C HIS A 7 0.19 -22.46 -38.28
N LYS A 8 0.26 -22.80 -36.98
CA LYS A 8 -0.81 -22.48 -36.05
C LYS A 8 -0.93 -20.96 -36.06
N ASN A 9 -2.05 -20.45 -36.59
CA ASN A 9 -2.38 -19.03 -36.48
C ASN A 9 -2.47 -18.69 -34.99
N ALA A 10 -1.44 -18.04 -34.47
CA ALA A 10 -1.41 -17.57 -33.10
C ALA A 10 -2.43 -16.44 -32.93
N LEU A 11 -3.18 -16.47 -31.84
CA LEU A 11 -4.06 -15.37 -31.47
C LEU A 11 -3.18 -14.19 -31.03
N ASN A 12 -3.37 -13.03 -31.67
CA ASN A 12 -2.74 -11.79 -31.22
C ASN A 12 -3.43 -11.32 -29.94
N VAL A 13 -2.68 -11.22 -28.84
CA VAL A 13 -3.18 -10.77 -27.53
C VAL A 13 -2.47 -9.48 -27.17
N VAL A 14 -3.24 -8.48 -26.71
CA VAL A 14 -2.73 -7.26 -26.12
C VAL A 14 -3.19 -7.21 -24.67
N ILE A 15 -2.24 -7.21 -23.74
CA ILE A 15 -2.52 -6.95 -22.32
C ILE A 15 -2.45 -5.44 -22.12
N TYR A 16 -3.57 -4.84 -21.72
CA TYR A 16 -3.67 -3.40 -21.41
C TYR A 16 -3.96 -3.21 -19.92
N TRP A 17 -3.08 -2.50 -19.23
CA TRP A 17 -3.24 -2.14 -17.83
C TRP A 17 -3.51 -0.65 -17.70
N HIS A 18 -4.69 -0.31 -17.21
CA HIS A 18 -5.06 1.05 -16.86
C HIS A 18 -4.93 1.25 -15.36
N MET A 19 -3.97 2.07 -14.95
CA MET A 19 -3.71 2.39 -13.56
C MET A 19 -4.30 3.75 -13.23
N HIS A 20 -5.22 3.74 -12.27
CA HIS A 20 -5.93 4.93 -11.81
C HIS A 20 -6.12 4.88 -10.31
N GLN A 21 -5.91 6.03 -9.66
CA GLN A 21 -6.40 6.34 -8.33
C GLN A 21 -7.07 7.71 -8.38
N PRO A 22 -8.18 7.92 -7.64
CA PRO A 22 -8.70 9.26 -7.38
C PRO A 22 -7.65 10.21 -6.79
N GLU A 23 -7.91 11.51 -6.83
CA GLU A 23 -7.13 12.48 -6.06
C GLU A 23 -7.46 12.30 -4.57
N TYR A 24 -6.49 11.76 -3.80
CA TYR A 24 -6.63 11.58 -2.35
C TYR A 24 -5.96 12.70 -1.54
N ARG A 25 -5.18 13.55 -2.20
CA ARG A 25 -4.55 14.72 -1.61
C ARG A 25 -5.53 15.89 -1.58
N ASP A 26 -5.70 16.52 -0.43
CA ASP A 26 -6.37 17.82 -0.36
C ASP A 26 -5.49 18.87 -1.06
N LEU A 27 -5.99 19.44 -2.15
CA LEU A 27 -5.25 20.40 -2.95
C LEU A 27 -4.99 21.74 -2.22
N ARG A 28 -5.64 21.98 -1.07
CA ARG A 28 -5.47 23.21 -0.28
C ARG A 28 -4.27 23.12 0.66
N ASN A 29 -4.09 21.99 1.34
CA ASN A 29 -3.04 21.81 2.36
C ASN A 29 -2.01 20.71 2.00
N GLY A 30 -2.30 19.89 1.00
CA GLY A 30 -1.44 18.79 0.54
C GLY A 30 -1.50 17.53 1.40
N GLU A 31 -2.43 17.44 2.36
CA GLU A 31 -2.61 16.25 3.21
C GLU A 31 -3.35 15.14 2.47
N TYR A 32 -2.98 13.89 2.74
CA TYR A 32 -3.64 12.73 2.16
C TYR A 32 -4.73 12.20 3.10
N HIS A 33 -5.93 12.02 2.56
CA HIS A 33 -7.05 11.46 3.32
C HIS A 33 -7.10 9.93 3.27
N LEU A 34 -6.50 9.34 2.24
CA LEU A 34 -6.42 7.89 2.07
C LEU A 34 -5.04 7.48 1.55
N PRO A 35 -4.46 6.40 2.08
CA PRO A 35 -3.10 5.96 1.78
C PRO A 35 -2.98 5.19 0.45
N TRP A 36 -4.06 5.09 -0.33
CA TRP A 36 -4.17 4.11 -1.41
C TRP A 36 -3.14 4.31 -2.52
N THR A 37 -2.79 5.56 -2.84
CA THR A 37 -1.80 5.82 -3.89
C THR A 37 -0.45 5.19 -3.56
N TYR A 38 0.11 5.43 -2.35
CA TYR A 38 1.40 4.83 -2.02
C TYR A 38 1.28 3.32 -1.75
N LEU A 39 0.19 2.85 -1.14
CA LEU A 39 0.01 1.42 -0.85
C LEU A 39 -0.08 0.58 -2.11
N HIS A 40 -0.82 1.02 -3.13
CA HIS A 40 -0.84 0.34 -4.42
C HIS A 40 0.50 0.48 -5.17
N THR A 41 1.22 1.58 -4.94
CA THR A 41 2.57 1.77 -5.52
C THR A 41 3.56 0.76 -4.97
N ILE A 42 3.65 0.58 -3.65
CA ILE A 42 4.57 -0.40 -3.03
C ILE A 42 4.14 -1.86 -3.18
N LYS A 43 2.96 -2.08 -3.77
CA LYS A 43 2.35 -3.39 -3.97
C LYS A 43 2.19 -3.72 -5.45
N ASP A 44 1.03 -3.37 -5.99
CA ASP A 44 0.55 -3.84 -7.28
C ASP A 44 1.38 -3.28 -8.43
N TYR A 45 1.82 -2.01 -8.33
CA TYR A 45 2.59 -1.39 -9.40
C TYR A 45 4.03 -1.92 -9.45
N VAL A 46 4.62 -2.20 -8.29
CA VAL A 46 5.93 -2.86 -8.19
C VAL A 46 5.87 -4.30 -8.70
N ASP A 47 4.88 -5.10 -8.27
CA ASP A 47 4.73 -6.49 -8.74
C ASP A 47 4.49 -6.54 -10.26
N MET A 48 3.69 -5.62 -10.80
CA MET A 48 3.44 -5.48 -12.23
C MET A 48 4.74 -5.25 -13.02
N ALA A 49 5.53 -4.26 -12.61
CA ALA A 49 6.80 -3.94 -13.26
C ALA A 49 7.77 -5.14 -13.19
N SER A 50 7.90 -5.74 -12.01
CA SER A 50 8.74 -6.91 -11.79
C SER A 50 8.33 -8.10 -12.67
N HIS A 51 7.03 -8.32 -12.91
CA HIS A 51 6.59 -9.40 -13.81
C HIS A 51 7.00 -9.17 -15.26
N LEU A 52 6.96 -7.93 -15.75
CA LEU A 52 7.42 -7.59 -17.11
C LEU A 52 8.95 -7.73 -17.22
N GLU A 53 9.69 -7.26 -16.22
CA GLU A 53 11.16 -7.33 -16.20
C GLU A 53 11.69 -8.77 -16.18
N ASN A 54 10.98 -9.68 -15.51
CA ASN A 54 11.39 -11.09 -15.38
C ASN A 54 10.91 -11.99 -16.53
N CYS A 55 10.16 -11.48 -17.51
CA CYS A 55 9.63 -12.25 -18.63
C CYS A 55 10.15 -11.69 -19.96
N GLU A 56 11.29 -12.22 -20.42
CA GLU A 56 11.92 -11.82 -21.67
C GLU A 56 10.95 -12.06 -22.85
N GLY A 57 10.53 -10.98 -23.51
CA GLY A 57 9.56 -11.00 -24.61
C GLY A 57 8.11 -10.68 -24.22
N ALA A 58 7.81 -10.46 -22.93
CA ALA A 58 6.52 -9.94 -22.51
C ALA A 58 6.25 -8.56 -23.12
N LYS A 59 5.01 -8.36 -23.62
CA LYS A 59 4.54 -7.09 -24.18
C LYS A 59 3.22 -6.73 -23.51
N ALA A 60 3.18 -5.57 -22.89
CA ALA A 60 1.97 -5.00 -22.32
C ALA A 60 1.95 -3.49 -22.59
N VAL A 61 0.75 -2.94 -22.68
CA VAL A 61 0.54 -1.50 -22.71
C VAL A 61 0.14 -1.08 -21.30
N VAL A 62 0.92 -0.19 -20.71
CA VAL A 62 0.64 0.36 -19.38
C VAL A 62 0.26 1.83 -19.53
N ASN A 63 -0.94 2.16 -19.08
CA ASN A 63 -1.44 3.52 -19.05
C ASN A 63 -1.63 3.95 -17.61
N PHE A 64 -1.03 5.07 -17.23
CA PHE A 64 -1.26 5.71 -15.94
C PHE A 64 -2.09 6.97 -16.13
N ALA A 65 -3.14 7.13 -15.32
CA ALA A 65 -3.87 8.38 -15.25
C ALA A 65 -2.94 9.51 -14.76
N PRO A 66 -2.97 10.72 -15.34
CA PRO A 66 -2.08 11.81 -14.93
C PRO A 66 -2.13 12.13 -13.43
N VAL A 67 -3.33 12.17 -12.85
CA VAL A 67 -3.55 12.40 -11.41
C VAL A 67 -2.88 11.36 -10.51
N LEU A 68 -2.73 10.12 -10.99
CA LEU A 68 -2.01 9.08 -10.26
C LEU A 68 -0.51 9.37 -10.27
N LEU A 69 0.06 9.73 -11.43
CA LEU A 69 1.48 10.06 -11.55
C LEU A 69 1.85 11.26 -10.69
N GLU A 70 1.02 12.30 -10.67
CA GLU A 70 1.22 13.49 -9.84
C GLU A 70 1.28 13.15 -8.35
N GLN A 71 0.39 12.29 -7.87
CA GLN A 71 0.39 11.86 -6.48
C GLN A 71 1.59 10.95 -6.16
N ILE A 72 1.99 10.04 -7.06
CA ILE A 72 3.18 9.20 -6.87
C ILE A 72 4.43 10.08 -6.78
N ASP A 73 4.57 11.06 -7.67
CA ASP A 73 5.70 12.01 -7.65
C ASP A 73 5.70 12.84 -6.36
N ASP A 74 4.53 13.31 -5.91
CA ASP A 74 4.40 14.03 -4.64
C ASP A 74 4.85 13.16 -3.45
N TYR A 75 4.43 11.90 -3.36
CA TYR A 75 4.93 10.95 -2.35
C TYR A 75 6.45 10.77 -2.43
N ALA A 76 7.01 10.64 -3.63
CA ALA A 76 8.46 10.48 -3.81
C ALA A 76 9.23 11.71 -3.33
N GLN A 77 8.74 12.92 -3.63
CA GLN A 77 9.32 14.17 -3.14
C GLN A 77 9.22 14.31 -1.63
N GLN A 78 8.07 13.95 -1.03
CA GLN A 78 7.87 13.94 0.42
C GLN A 78 8.84 13.00 1.11
N LEU A 79 8.94 11.74 0.66
CA LEU A 79 9.85 10.74 1.20
C LEU A 79 11.31 11.20 1.11
N LYS A 80 11.71 11.77 -0.02
CA LYS A 80 13.05 12.36 -0.17
C LYS A 80 13.28 13.50 0.82
N GLY A 81 12.29 14.37 1.01
CA GLY A 81 12.34 15.47 1.98
C GLY A 81 12.44 14.98 3.43
N PHE A 82 11.68 13.95 3.78
CA PHE A 82 11.72 13.30 5.08
C PHE A 82 13.08 12.66 5.34
N LEU A 83 13.54 11.76 4.45
CA LEU A 83 14.77 10.99 4.64
C LEU A 83 16.04 11.87 4.65
N LEU A 84 16.08 12.93 3.86
CA LEU A 84 17.28 13.78 3.74
C LEU A 84 17.28 14.99 4.68
N LYS A 85 16.10 15.49 5.08
CA LYS A 85 15.96 16.78 5.77
C LYS A 85 15.01 16.74 6.97
N GLY A 86 14.45 15.59 7.31
CA GLY A 86 13.49 15.46 8.42
C GLY A 86 12.20 16.23 8.21
N LYS A 87 11.78 16.50 6.96
CA LYS A 87 10.50 17.16 6.69
C LYS A 87 9.34 16.25 7.07
N ALA A 88 8.30 16.82 7.68
CA ALA A 88 7.08 16.10 8.03
C ALA A 88 6.42 15.47 6.79
N LEU A 89 5.84 14.28 6.97
CA LEU A 89 5.05 13.60 5.95
C LEU A 89 3.60 14.06 6.05
N ARG A 90 2.90 14.13 4.91
CA ARG A 90 1.52 14.62 4.83
C ARG A 90 0.48 13.50 4.72
N ASP A 91 0.92 12.25 4.63
CA ASP A 91 0.03 11.10 4.81
C ASP A 91 0.04 10.66 6.28
N PRO A 92 -1.10 10.68 6.99
CA PRO A 92 -1.14 10.37 8.42
C PRO A 92 -0.67 8.97 8.81
N LEU A 93 -0.87 7.96 7.96
CA LEU A 93 -0.42 6.59 8.25
C LEU A 93 1.09 6.46 8.05
N LEU A 94 1.61 7.08 7.00
CA LEU A 94 3.04 7.07 6.73
C LEU A 94 3.81 7.91 7.75
N ASP A 95 3.26 9.05 8.17
CA ASP A 95 3.80 9.87 9.26
C ASP A 95 3.81 9.11 10.59
N ALA A 96 2.71 8.43 10.93
CA ALA A 96 2.63 7.60 12.13
C ALA A 96 3.62 6.43 12.11
N LEU A 97 3.86 5.80 10.95
CA LEU A 97 4.87 4.75 10.80
C LEU A 97 6.30 5.28 10.99
N ALA A 98 6.56 6.49 10.48
CA ALA A 98 7.89 7.09 10.47
C ALA A 98 8.28 7.78 11.79
N THR A 99 7.29 8.05 12.65
CA THR A 99 7.49 8.74 13.92
C THR A 99 8.17 7.83 14.96
N PRO A 100 9.35 8.20 15.51
CA PRO A 100 10.09 7.35 16.44
C PRO A 100 9.39 7.08 17.78
N VAL A 101 8.60 8.04 18.28
CA VAL A 101 7.84 7.92 19.53
C VAL A 101 6.39 8.27 19.25
N LEU A 102 5.54 7.25 19.24
CA LEU A 102 4.15 7.35 18.84
C LEU A 102 3.26 7.79 20.01
N LEU A 103 3.33 9.08 20.34
CA LEU A 103 2.47 9.70 21.36
C LEU A 103 1.10 10.02 20.76
N LEU A 104 0.11 9.18 21.06
CA LEU A 104 -1.22 9.30 20.49
C LEU A 104 -2.28 9.50 21.56
N ASP A 105 -3.11 10.52 21.36
CA ASP A 105 -4.41 10.61 22.00
C ASP A 105 -5.36 9.50 21.48
N ASN A 106 -6.48 9.34 22.17
CA ASN A 106 -7.47 8.32 21.83
C ASN A 106 -8.10 8.52 20.44
N GLU A 107 -8.15 9.75 19.93
CA GLU A 107 -8.70 10.04 18.60
C GLU A 107 -7.78 9.50 17.51
N ARG A 108 -6.49 9.82 17.58
CA ARG A 108 -5.48 9.34 16.64
C ARG A 108 -5.29 7.83 16.70
N ARG A 109 -5.31 7.24 17.91
CA ARG A 109 -5.32 5.78 18.11
C ARG A 109 -6.49 5.12 17.36
N MET A 110 -7.68 5.71 17.46
CA MET A 110 -8.87 5.22 16.77
C MET A 110 -8.78 5.39 15.24
N ILE A 111 -8.19 6.49 14.76
CA ILE A 111 -7.93 6.72 13.33
C ILE A 111 -6.99 5.63 12.78
N ILE A 112 -5.90 5.32 13.47
CA ILE A 112 -4.96 4.27 13.05
C ILE A 112 -5.64 2.90 12.99
N ILE A 113 -6.40 2.53 14.02
CA ILE A 113 -7.17 1.28 14.04
C ILE A 113 -8.10 1.20 12.83
N LYS A 114 -8.93 2.24 12.62
CA LYS A 114 -9.88 2.27 11.51
C LYS A 114 -9.19 2.20 10.15
N SER A 115 -8.07 2.89 10.00
CA SER A 115 -7.30 2.90 8.75
C SER A 115 -6.65 1.55 8.46
N CYS A 116 -6.07 0.89 9.46
CA CYS A 116 -5.44 -0.42 9.29
C CYS A 116 -6.47 -1.52 8.98
N LEU A 117 -7.65 -1.45 9.60
CA LEU A 117 -8.74 -2.40 9.39
C LEU A 117 -9.47 -2.26 8.05
N ARG A 118 -9.18 -1.20 7.27
CA ARG A 118 -9.66 -1.09 5.87
C ARG A 118 -8.94 -2.04 4.92
N ALA A 119 -7.82 -2.66 5.35
CA ALA A 119 -7.16 -3.68 4.55
C ALA A 119 -8.10 -4.86 4.25
N ASN A 120 -7.95 -5.47 3.08
CA ASN A 120 -8.79 -6.61 2.71
C ASN A 120 -8.55 -7.79 3.69
N LYS A 121 -9.61 -8.20 4.41
CA LYS A 121 -9.52 -9.24 5.45
C LYS A 121 -8.89 -10.54 4.94
N LYS A 122 -9.43 -11.11 3.86
CA LYS A 122 -8.96 -12.40 3.32
C LYS A 122 -7.58 -12.34 2.67
N ARG A 123 -7.26 -11.26 1.94
CA ARG A 123 -6.05 -11.18 1.09
C ARG A 123 -4.84 -10.60 1.81
N LEU A 124 -5.06 -9.73 2.80
CA LEU A 124 -4.00 -9.01 3.50
C LEU A 124 -3.96 -9.37 4.99
N ILE A 125 -5.09 -9.32 5.71
CA ILE A 125 -5.11 -9.51 7.17
C ILE A 125 -4.92 -10.99 7.54
N ASP A 126 -5.86 -11.84 7.14
CA ASP A 126 -5.90 -13.27 7.50
C ASP A 126 -4.71 -14.07 6.97
N ARG A 127 -3.99 -13.49 6.00
CA ARG A 127 -2.79 -14.07 5.41
C ARG A 127 -1.62 -14.15 6.38
N PHE A 128 -1.54 -13.23 7.34
CA PHE A 128 -0.44 -13.18 8.30
C PHE A 128 -0.99 -13.37 9.71
N GLN A 129 -0.59 -14.44 10.39
CA GLN A 129 -1.14 -14.78 11.70
C GLN A 129 -0.97 -13.66 12.73
N ASN A 130 0.17 -12.96 12.71
CA ASN A 130 0.42 -11.83 13.60
C ASN A 130 -0.46 -10.62 13.26
N PHE A 131 -0.62 -10.29 11.97
CA PHE A 131 -1.49 -9.18 11.57
C PHE A 131 -2.96 -9.49 11.87
N LYS A 132 -3.39 -10.73 11.64
CA LYS A 132 -4.72 -11.22 11.99
C LYS A 132 -5.00 -11.06 13.48
N MET A 133 -4.09 -11.52 14.35
CA MET A 133 -4.22 -11.38 15.80
C MET A 133 -4.35 -9.90 16.20
N LEU A 134 -3.49 -9.02 15.67
CA LEU A 134 -3.54 -7.58 15.93
C LEU A 134 -4.86 -6.95 15.45
N ALA A 135 -5.33 -7.37 14.27
CA ALA A 135 -6.60 -6.91 13.71
C ALA A 135 -7.80 -7.36 14.54
N GLU A 136 -7.82 -8.59 15.07
CA GLU A 136 -8.88 -9.08 15.96
C GLU A 136 -8.94 -8.26 17.26
N ILE A 137 -7.79 -7.93 17.85
CA ILE A 137 -7.71 -7.02 19.01
C ILE A 137 -8.24 -5.63 18.64
N ALA A 138 -7.81 -5.08 17.50
CA ALA A 138 -8.25 -3.79 17.00
C ALA A 138 -9.76 -3.74 16.71
N GLU A 139 -10.33 -4.79 16.12
CA GLU A 139 -11.78 -4.94 15.86
C GLU A 139 -12.57 -4.93 17.18
N SER A 140 -12.06 -5.61 18.22
CA SER A 140 -12.72 -5.61 19.53
C SER A 140 -12.82 -4.21 20.15
N THR A 141 -11.83 -3.35 19.87
CA THR A 141 -11.76 -1.97 20.37
C THR A 141 -12.81 -1.08 19.72
N LEU A 142 -13.21 -1.36 18.47
CA LEU A 142 -14.31 -0.63 17.81
C LEU A 142 -15.65 -0.82 18.53
N SER A 143 -15.84 -1.97 19.19
CA SER A 143 -17.04 -2.27 19.97
C SER A 143 -16.98 -1.75 21.41
N LYS A 144 -15.77 -1.48 21.92
CA LYS A 144 -15.52 -1.03 23.31
C LYS A 144 -14.44 0.05 23.35
N PRO A 145 -14.72 1.29 22.91
CA PRO A 145 -13.71 2.35 22.79
C PRO A 145 -12.96 2.67 24.10
N ASP A 146 -13.59 2.44 25.25
CA ASP A 146 -12.97 2.69 26.57
C ASP A 146 -11.73 1.82 26.83
N THR A 147 -11.60 0.67 26.14
CA THR A 147 -10.43 -0.21 26.26
C THR A 147 -9.18 0.40 25.63
N LEU A 148 -9.31 1.43 24.80
CA LEU A 148 -8.21 2.04 24.05
C LEU A 148 -7.12 2.63 24.95
N SER A 149 -7.51 3.08 26.15
CA SER A 149 -6.60 3.62 27.16
C SER A 149 -5.66 2.57 27.77
N TYR A 150 -6.03 1.28 27.70
CA TYR A 150 -5.25 0.17 28.26
C TYR A 150 -4.22 -0.40 27.29
N TYR A 151 -4.31 -0.08 26.00
CA TYR A 151 -3.33 -0.55 25.03
C TYR A 151 -2.05 0.29 25.09
N ALA A 152 -0.92 -0.42 25.13
CA ALA A 152 0.40 0.18 25.04
C ALA A 152 0.64 0.79 23.65
N GLU A 153 1.50 1.79 23.56
CA GLU A 153 1.90 2.40 22.28
C GLU A 153 2.45 1.38 21.28
N GLN A 154 3.17 0.37 21.78
CA GLN A 154 3.72 -0.72 20.98
C GLN A 154 2.64 -1.47 20.18
N PHE A 155 1.41 -1.60 20.68
CA PHE A 155 0.32 -2.23 19.93
C PHE A 155 0.03 -1.48 18.62
N PHE A 156 0.02 -0.15 18.66
CA PHE A 156 -0.23 0.67 17.49
C PHE A 156 0.95 0.65 16.52
N VAL A 157 2.19 0.62 17.04
CA VAL A 157 3.40 0.43 16.24
C VAL A 157 3.35 -0.91 15.51
N ASP A 158 3.06 -2.00 16.21
CA ASP A 158 2.97 -3.34 15.63
C ASP A 158 1.86 -3.41 14.58
N LEU A 159 0.70 -2.80 14.84
CA LEU A 159 -0.41 -2.74 13.90
C LEU A 159 -0.02 -1.97 12.62
N LEU A 160 0.63 -0.81 12.76
CA LEU A 160 1.13 -0.02 11.63
C LEU A 160 2.17 -0.80 10.83
N VAL A 161 3.15 -1.41 11.50
CA VAL A 161 4.20 -2.18 10.82
C VAL A 161 3.60 -3.36 10.07
N TRP A 162 2.73 -4.15 10.70
CA TRP A 162 2.08 -5.29 10.04
C TRP A 162 1.15 -4.88 8.91
N TYR A 163 0.43 -3.76 9.05
CA TYR A 163 -0.36 -3.20 7.96
C TYR A 163 0.52 -2.94 6.73
N HIS A 164 1.65 -2.24 6.91
CA HIS A 164 2.57 -1.94 5.81
C HIS A 164 3.23 -3.19 5.23
N LEU A 165 3.71 -4.10 6.07
CA LEU A 165 4.31 -5.38 5.63
C LEU A 165 3.31 -6.23 4.82
N ALA A 166 2.03 -6.21 5.20
CA ALA A 166 0.99 -6.93 4.47
C ALA A 166 0.75 -6.35 3.07
N TRP A 167 0.98 -5.04 2.91
CA TRP A 167 0.88 -4.34 1.64
C TRP A 167 2.13 -4.46 0.75
N ILE A 168 3.30 -4.83 1.26
CA ILE A 168 4.51 -4.93 0.41
C ILE A 168 4.31 -5.96 -0.72
N ALA A 169 4.72 -5.58 -1.93
CA ALA A 169 4.78 -6.41 -3.13
C ALA A 169 5.36 -7.81 -2.88
N GLU A 170 4.76 -8.84 -3.49
CA GLU A 170 5.21 -10.22 -3.35
C GLU A 170 6.61 -10.45 -3.88
N THR A 171 6.94 -9.78 -4.98
CA THR A 171 8.25 -9.84 -5.62
C THR A 171 9.35 -9.24 -4.75
N VAL A 172 9.04 -8.28 -3.88
CA VAL A 172 9.98 -7.70 -2.91
C VAL A 172 10.16 -8.64 -1.72
N ARG A 173 9.08 -9.28 -1.24
CA ARG A 173 9.10 -10.16 -0.07
C ARG A 173 9.82 -11.49 -0.28
N ARG A 174 10.06 -11.88 -1.53
CA ARG A 174 10.70 -13.15 -1.91
C ARG A 174 12.19 -13.02 -2.23
N LYS A 175 12.73 -11.79 -2.20
CA LYS A 175 14.18 -11.54 -2.30
C LYS A 175 14.82 -11.67 -0.93
#